data_AF-A0A0U1KJZ4-F1
#
_entry.id   AF-A0A0U1KJZ4-F1
#
_cell.length_a   1.000
_cell.length_b   1.000
_cell.length_c   1.000
_cell.angle_alpha   90.00
_cell.angle_beta   90.00
_cell.angle_gamma   90.00
#
_symmetry.space_group_name_H-M   'P 1'
#
loop_
_entity.id
_entity.type
_entity.pdbx_description
1 polymer ?
#
loop_
_entity_poly.entity_id
_entity_poly.type
_entity_poly.pdbx_seq_one_letter_code
_entity_poly.pdbx_strand_id
1 'polypeptide(L)'
;MQLNYELMFGVDKQMHFLSYGLIALLLGIVIIVLSNEHTVNRRIGYIWMVLVSFGVFEEYRQYMVPNRSAEFLDAIANMLGVTTGLIIPLLITYLIKYLTRFVPKYFTIYSMVLISLLVGLIFINERPFVTLPTNDVKRNSEDLGQGVRLLVPFIDLDE
;
A
#
# COMPACT_ATOMS: atom_id res chain seq x y z
N MET A 1 18.43 -14.67 35.54
CA MET A 1 17.36 -14.92 34.55
C MET A 1 17.79 -14.22 33.28
N GLN A 2 18.18 -14.97 32.24
CA GLN A 2 18.54 -14.38 30.94
C GLN A 2 17.28 -14.36 30.08
N LEU A 3 16.79 -13.16 29.77
CA LEU A 3 15.67 -12.97 28.84
C LEU A 3 16.20 -13.10 27.42
N ASN A 4 15.66 -14.05 26.65
CA ASN A 4 15.98 -14.18 25.24
C ASN A 4 15.02 -13.27 24.43
N TYR A 5 15.46 -12.03 24.19
CA TYR A 5 14.68 -11.02 23.49
C TYR A 5 14.37 -11.41 22.04
N GLU A 6 15.24 -12.19 21.40
CA GLU A 6 15.03 -12.66 20.03
C GLU A 6 13.86 -13.65 19.95
N LEU A 7 13.69 -14.50 20.96
CA LEU A 7 12.54 -15.40 21.04
C LEU A 7 11.23 -14.64 21.33
N MET A 8 11.30 -13.58 22.13
CA MET A 8 10.12 -12.82 22.54
C MET A 8 9.63 -11.81 21.50
N PHE A 9 10.55 -11.18 20.76
CA PHE A 9 10.25 -10.07 19.83
C PHE A 9 10.89 -10.25 18.45
N GLY A 10 11.29 -11.48 18.11
CA GLY A 10 11.89 -11.81 16.83
C GLY A 10 11.02 -11.42 15.64
N VAL A 11 11.68 -11.29 14.49
CA VAL A 11 11.04 -10.92 13.21
C VAL A 11 9.87 -11.85 12.87
N ASP A 12 10.00 -13.13 13.20
CA ASP A 12 8.97 -14.14 13.04
C ASP A 12 7.64 -13.74 13.72
N LYS A 13 7.70 -13.27 14.98
CA LYS A 13 6.50 -12.84 15.74
C LYS A 13 5.86 -11.60 15.14
N GLN A 14 6.69 -10.68 14.64
CA GLN A 14 6.23 -9.47 13.96
C GLN A 14 5.52 -9.81 12.66
N MET A 15 6.03 -10.77 11.89
CA MET A 15 5.41 -11.22 10.65
C MET A 15 4.07 -11.90 10.91
N HIS A 16 3.96 -12.73 11.94
CA HIS A 16 2.71 -13.33 12.40
C HIS A 16 1.67 -12.25 12.78
N PHE A 17 2.07 -11.30 13.62
CA PHE A 17 1.23 -10.16 14.00
C PHE A 17 0.77 -9.33 12.79
N LEU A 18 1.68 -8.93 11.91
CA LEU A 18 1.37 -8.08 10.76
C LEU A 18 0.50 -8.80 9.73
N SER A 19 0.78 -10.07 9.44
CA SER A 19 0.05 -10.84 8.43
C SER A 19 -1.40 -11.07 8.85
N TYR A 20 -1.61 -11.56 10.08
CA TYR A 20 -2.97 -11.75 10.62
C TYR A 20 -3.68 -10.42 10.83
N GLY A 21 -2.97 -9.37 11.22
CA GLY A 21 -3.52 -8.01 11.33
C GLY A 21 -4.00 -7.45 10.00
N LEU A 22 -3.23 -7.62 8.92
CA LEU A 22 -3.61 -7.16 7.58
C LEU A 22 -4.82 -7.93 7.05
N ILE A 23 -4.84 -9.26 7.19
CA ILE A 23 -5.99 -10.09 6.78
C ILE A 23 -7.24 -9.65 7.54
N ALA A 24 -7.13 -9.50 8.85
CA ALA A 24 -8.25 -9.11 9.71
C ALA A 24 -8.75 -7.69 9.40
N LEU A 25 -7.84 -6.74 9.12
CA LEU A 25 -8.16 -5.39 8.67
C LEU A 25 -8.97 -5.42 7.37
N LEU A 26 -8.49 -6.13 6.34
CA LEU A 26 -9.15 -6.21 5.05
C LEU A 26 -10.53 -6.84 5.16
N LEU A 27 -10.65 -7.96 5.89
CA LEU A 27 -11.95 -8.60 6.13
C LEU A 27 -12.89 -7.70 6.96
N GLY A 28 -12.37 -6.96 7.93
CA GLY A 28 -13.14 -6.00 8.71
C GLY A 28 -13.68 -4.84 7.86
N ILE A 29 -12.88 -4.32 6.93
CA ILE A 29 -13.33 -3.32 5.94
C ILE A 29 -14.44 -3.89 5.07
N VAL A 30 -14.25 -5.10 4.52
CA VAL A 30 -15.27 -5.78 3.70
C VAL A 30 -16.58 -5.95 4.47
N ILE A 31 -16.53 -6.36 5.74
CA ILE A 31 -17.72 -6.49 6.59
C ILE A 31 -18.43 -5.15 6.72
N ILE A 32 -17.71 -4.08 7.00
CA ILE A 32 -18.30 -2.76 7.23
C ILE A 32 -18.94 -2.20 5.96
N VAL A 33 -18.33 -2.42 4.80
CA VAL A 33 -18.88 -1.97 3.51
C VAL A 33 -20.13 -2.76 3.12
N LEU A 34 -20.18 -4.07 3.40
CA LEU A 34 -21.25 -4.95 2.91
C LEU A 34 -22.38 -5.22 3.92
N SER A 35 -22.22 -4.82 5.19
CA SER A 35 -23.17 -5.18 6.25
C SER A 35 -23.96 -3.97 6.76
N ASN A 36 -25.22 -4.22 7.15
CA ASN A 36 -26.02 -3.24 7.86
C ASN A 36 -25.44 -2.97 9.26
N GLU A 37 -25.52 -1.71 9.74
CA GLU A 37 -24.94 -1.25 11.02
C GLU A 37 -25.24 -2.20 12.19
N HIS A 38 -26.49 -2.67 12.29
CA HIS A 38 -26.93 -3.56 13.39
C HIS A 38 -26.28 -4.95 13.39
N THR A 39 -25.68 -5.38 12.27
CA THR A 39 -25.07 -6.72 12.12
C THR A 39 -23.55 -6.72 12.15
N VAL A 40 -22.91 -5.55 12.06
CA VAL A 40 -21.44 -5.40 11.97
C VAL A 40 -20.75 -6.05 13.16
N ASN A 41 -21.12 -5.68 14.39
CA ASN A 41 -20.47 -6.20 15.61
C ASN A 41 -20.52 -7.73 15.68
N ARG A 42 -21.67 -8.33 15.32
CA ARG A 42 -21.84 -9.79 15.32
C ARG A 42 -20.96 -10.45 14.27
N ARG A 43 -20.90 -9.90 13.04
CA ARG A 43 -20.07 -10.43 11.94
C ARG A 43 -18.58 -10.29 12.24
N ILE A 44 -18.16 -9.17 12.82
CA ILE A 44 -16.78 -8.96 13.27
C ILE A 44 -16.42 -9.97 14.36
N GLY A 45 -17.31 -10.25 15.32
CA GLY A 45 -17.11 -11.30 16.32
C GLY A 45 -16.92 -12.69 15.69
N TYR A 46 -17.72 -13.04 14.68
CA TYR A 46 -17.54 -14.32 13.96
C TYR A 46 -16.20 -14.40 13.23
N ILE A 47 -15.80 -13.35 12.51
CA ILE A 47 -14.50 -13.32 11.84
C ILE A 47 -13.35 -13.37 12.84
N TRP A 48 -13.44 -12.66 13.97
CA TRP A 48 -12.45 -12.75 15.03
C TRP A 48 -12.26 -14.19 15.51
N MET A 49 -13.36 -14.89 15.83
CA MET A 49 -13.29 -16.29 16.27
C MET A 49 -12.66 -17.18 15.20
N VAL A 50 -13.09 -17.05 13.93
CA VAL A 50 -12.56 -17.85 12.82
C VAL A 50 -11.06 -17.61 12.62
N LEU A 51 -10.63 -16.34 12.56
CA LEU A 51 -9.23 -16.02 12.30
C LEU A 51 -8.31 -16.39 13.46
N VAL A 52 -8.75 -16.23 14.71
CA VAL A 52 -7.98 -16.66 15.88
C VAL A 52 -7.86 -18.19 15.90
N SER A 53 -8.95 -18.92 15.67
CA SER A 53 -8.89 -20.38 15.56
C SER A 53 -7.98 -20.83 14.42
N PHE A 54 -8.05 -20.17 13.27
CA PHE A 54 -7.18 -20.46 12.13
C PHE A 54 -5.70 -20.17 12.45
N GLY A 55 -5.40 -19.08 13.15
CA GLY A 55 -4.05 -18.77 13.64
C GLY A 55 -3.51 -19.83 14.60
N VAL A 56 -4.34 -20.33 15.51
CA VAL A 56 -3.95 -21.43 16.41
C VAL A 56 -3.74 -22.73 15.64
N PHE A 57 -4.62 -23.06 14.70
CA PHE A 57 -4.47 -24.27 13.88
C PHE A 57 -3.24 -24.22 12.97
N GLU A 58 -2.86 -23.04 12.49
CA GLU A 58 -1.65 -22.88 11.71
C GLU A 58 -0.40 -23.22 12.55
N GLU A 59 -0.34 -22.83 13.82
CA GLU A 59 0.76 -23.25 14.71
C GLU A 59 0.77 -24.77 14.93
N TYR A 60 -0.39 -25.40 15.10
CA TYR A 60 -0.46 -26.87 15.16
C TYR A 60 -0.04 -27.53 13.84
N ARG A 61 -0.34 -26.91 12.69
CA ARG A 61 0.10 -27.40 11.38
C ARG A 61 1.63 -27.28 11.24
N GLN A 62 2.23 -26.20 11.74
CA GLN A 62 3.67 -26.01 11.72
C GLN A 62 4.43 -27.09 12.49
N TYR A 63 3.85 -27.65 13.56
CA TYR A 63 4.42 -28.82 14.26
C TYR A 63 4.69 -30.01 13.33
N MET A 64 3.90 -30.15 12.26
CA MET A 64 4.05 -31.24 11.28
C MET A 64 5.03 -30.91 10.16
N VAL A 65 5.58 -29.68 10.11
CA VAL A 65 6.52 -29.23 9.09
C VAL A 65 7.96 -29.42 9.58
N PRO A 66 8.82 -30.13 8.83
CA PRO A 66 10.22 -30.27 9.20
C PRO A 66 10.90 -28.89 9.32
N ASN A 67 11.73 -28.71 10.35
CA ASN A 67 12.46 -27.47 10.64
C ASN A 67 11.58 -26.26 11.00
N ARG A 68 10.34 -26.48 11.46
CA ARG A 68 9.50 -25.45 12.10
C ARG A 68 9.08 -25.91 13.48
N SER A 69 9.00 -24.96 14.41
CA SER A 69 8.50 -25.15 15.77
C SER A 69 7.08 -24.60 15.86
N ALA A 70 6.19 -25.32 16.52
CA ALA A 70 4.94 -24.72 16.97
C ALA A 70 5.23 -23.88 18.21
N GLU A 71 5.01 -22.57 18.13
CA GLU A 71 5.33 -21.67 19.23
C GLU A 71 4.11 -20.96 19.77
N PHE A 72 3.96 -21.01 21.09
CA PHE A 72 2.86 -20.33 21.79
C PHE A 72 2.86 -18.82 21.51
N LEU A 73 4.04 -18.21 21.41
CA LEU A 73 4.16 -16.77 21.14
C LEU A 73 3.70 -16.39 19.72
N ASP A 74 3.77 -17.28 18.74
CA ASP A 74 3.19 -17.03 17.40
C ASP A 74 1.68 -17.04 17.44
N ALA A 75 1.07 -18.00 18.16
CA ALA A 75 -0.38 -18.02 18.35
C ALA A 75 -0.88 -16.73 19.04
N ILE A 76 -0.14 -16.23 20.02
CA ILE A 76 -0.43 -14.95 20.67
C ILE A 76 -0.25 -13.78 19.70
N ALA A 77 0.84 -13.76 18.91
CA ALA A 77 1.06 -12.74 17.90
C ALA A 77 -0.07 -12.71 16.85
N ASN A 78 -0.51 -13.87 16.37
CA ASN A 78 -1.66 -14.02 15.48
C ASN A 78 -2.92 -13.42 16.12
N MET A 79 -3.24 -13.78 17.38
CA MET A 79 -4.41 -13.27 18.09
C MET A 79 -4.39 -11.75 18.28
N LEU A 80 -3.24 -11.20 18.65
CA LEU A 80 -3.05 -9.75 18.79
C LEU A 80 -3.16 -9.04 17.44
N GLY A 81 -2.60 -9.63 16.38
CA GLY A 81 -2.73 -9.18 15.00
C GLY A 81 -4.20 -9.08 14.59
N VAL A 82 -4.95 -10.18 14.72
CA VAL A 82 -6.39 -10.21 14.41
C VAL A 82 -7.16 -9.14 15.19
N THR A 83 -6.89 -9.03 16.49
CA THR A 83 -7.59 -8.09 17.39
C THR A 83 -7.32 -6.64 16.98
N THR A 84 -6.05 -6.27 16.79
CA THR A 84 -5.68 -4.92 16.36
C THR A 84 -6.19 -4.60 14.95
N GLY A 85 -6.11 -5.57 14.03
CA GLY A 85 -6.62 -5.44 12.66
C GLY A 85 -8.12 -5.17 12.60
N LEU A 86 -8.94 -5.81 13.45
CA LEU A 86 -10.39 -5.60 13.50
C LEU A 86 -10.81 -4.33 14.27
N ILE A 87 -9.99 -3.85 15.21
CA ILE A 87 -10.26 -2.59 15.91
C ILE A 87 -10.23 -1.41 14.95
N ILE A 88 -9.28 -1.37 14.01
CA ILE A 88 -9.13 -0.26 13.06
C ILE A 88 -10.42 0.04 12.27
N PRO A 89 -11.05 -0.92 11.57
CA PRO A 89 -12.24 -0.64 10.78
C PRO A 89 -13.47 -0.33 11.67
N LEU A 90 -13.57 -0.93 12.87
CA LEU A 90 -14.57 -0.54 13.86
C LEU A 90 -14.40 0.92 14.31
N LEU A 91 -13.16 1.33 14.58
CA LEU A 91 -12.82 2.70 14.94
C LEU A 91 -13.14 3.66 13.80
N ILE A 92 -12.80 3.31 12.55
CA ILE A 92 -13.16 4.09 11.36
C ILE A 92 -14.68 4.27 11.29
N THR A 93 -15.47 3.22 11.51
CA THR A 93 -16.94 3.32 11.50
C THR A 93 -17.46 4.26 12.58
N TYR A 94 -16.91 4.15 13.80
CA TYR A 94 -17.25 5.02 14.91
C TYR A 94 -16.87 6.49 14.61
N LEU A 95 -15.66 6.70 14.09
CA LEU A 95 -15.15 8.02 13.71
C LEU A 95 -15.96 8.61 12.56
N ILE A 96 -16.28 7.86 11.50
CA ILE A 96 -17.13 8.34 10.41
C ILE A 96 -18.49 8.75 10.95
N LYS A 97 -19.13 7.94 11.80
CA LYS A 97 -20.43 8.28 12.41
C LYS A 97 -20.37 9.58 13.22
N TYR A 98 -19.26 9.85 13.88
CA TYR A 98 -19.05 11.07 14.65
C TYR A 98 -18.63 12.27 13.79
N LEU A 99 -17.72 12.07 12.83
CA LEU A 99 -17.13 13.08 11.96
C LEU A 99 -18.06 13.49 10.82
N THR A 100 -18.83 12.59 10.21
CA THR A 100 -19.80 12.94 9.13
C THR A 100 -20.94 13.82 9.64
N ARG A 101 -21.25 13.77 10.94
CA ARG A 101 -22.13 14.76 11.57
C ARG A 101 -21.52 16.18 11.57
N PHE A 102 -20.21 16.26 11.46
CA PHE A 102 -19.42 17.48 11.61
C PHE A 102 -18.67 17.93 10.36
N VAL A 103 -18.63 17.17 9.24
CA VAL A 103 -17.96 17.64 8.01
C VAL A 103 -18.74 18.84 7.50
N PRO A 104 -18.22 20.07 7.65
CA PRO A 104 -18.93 21.24 7.20
C PRO A 104 -18.82 21.30 5.68
N LYS A 105 -19.86 21.80 5.00
CA LYS A 105 -19.88 21.98 3.53
C LYS A 105 -18.62 22.68 2.99
N TYR A 106 -17.99 23.53 3.82
CA TYR A 106 -16.74 24.23 3.51
C TYR A 106 -15.53 23.31 3.31
N PHE A 107 -15.46 22.16 3.98
CA PHE A 107 -14.36 21.20 3.78
C PHE A 107 -14.41 20.56 2.39
N THR A 108 -15.61 20.23 1.90
CA THR A 108 -15.82 19.71 0.54
C THR A 108 -15.46 20.74 -0.52
N ILE A 109 -15.85 22.01 -0.32
CA ILE A 109 -15.50 23.09 -1.26
C ILE A 109 -13.98 23.31 -1.26
N TYR A 110 -13.35 23.32 -0.08
CA TYR A 110 -11.90 23.45 0.04
C TYR A 110 -11.16 22.31 -0.67
N SER A 111 -11.58 21.05 -0.50
CA SER A 111 -10.94 19.92 -1.15
C SER A 111 -11.10 19.95 -2.68
N MET A 112 -12.25 20.40 -3.20
CA MET A 112 -12.44 20.60 -4.64
C MET A 112 -11.47 21.65 -5.23
N VAL A 113 -11.29 22.77 -4.53
CA VAL A 113 -10.33 23.82 -4.94
C VAL A 113 -8.90 23.33 -4.84
N LEU A 114 -8.54 22.66 -3.74
CA LEU A 114 -7.19 22.13 -3.51
C LEU A 114 -6.82 21.09 -4.58
N ILE A 115 -7.72 20.18 -4.94
CA ILE A 115 -7.47 19.19 -6.01
C ILE A 115 -7.22 19.90 -7.34
N SER A 116 -8.01 20.93 -7.69
CA SER A 116 -7.78 21.69 -8.93
C SER A 116 -6.41 22.37 -8.95
N LEU A 117 -5.98 22.93 -7.81
CA LEU A 117 -4.64 23.53 -7.66
C LEU A 117 -3.52 22.48 -7.79
N LEU A 118 -3.68 21.31 -7.17
CA LEU A 118 -2.72 20.21 -7.26
C LEU A 118 -2.59 19.68 -8.69
N VAL A 119 -3.70 19.60 -9.43
CA VAL A 119 -3.68 19.26 -10.87
C VAL A 119 -2.94 20.34 -11.67
N GLY A 120 -3.20 21.62 -11.41
CA GLY A 120 -2.46 22.72 -12.05
C GLY A 120 -0.95 22.64 -11.80
N LEU A 121 -0.54 22.28 -10.58
CA LEU A 121 0.85 22.05 -10.22
C LEU A 121 1.51 20.93 -11.04
N ILE A 122 0.77 19.86 -11.40
CA ILE A 122 1.30 18.80 -12.26
C ILE A 122 1.67 19.35 -13.65
N PHE A 123 0.88 20.27 -14.21
CA PHE A 123 1.14 20.85 -15.53
C PHE A 123 2.27 21.88 -15.55
N ILE A 124 2.47 22.61 -14.45
CA ILE A 124 3.51 23.64 -14.32
C ILE A 124 4.83 23.03 -13.82
N ASN A 125 4.82 21.79 -13.35
CA ASN A 125 5.99 21.16 -12.74
C ASN A 125 7.17 21.08 -13.72
N GLU A 126 8.22 21.84 -13.44
CA GLU A 126 9.43 21.96 -14.26
C GLU A 126 10.30 20.69 -14.27
N ARG A 127 10.09 19.77 -13.33
CA ARG A 127 10.84 18.51 -13.24
C ARG A 127 9.98 17.33 -13.71
N PRO A 128 10.24 16.77 -14.89
CA PRO A 128 9.45 15.65 -15.40
C PRO A 128 9.61 14.41 -14.51
N PHE A 129 8.48 13.82 -14.10
CA PHE A 129 8.46 12.61 -13.25
C PHE A 129 8.92 11.36 -13.99
N VAL A 130 8.82 11.36 -15.33
CA VAL A 130 9.22 10.25 -16.20
C VAL A 130 10.29 10.75 -17.15
N THR A 131 11.51 10.26 -16.98
CA THR A 131 12.57 10.41 -17.97
C THR A 131 12.57 9.17 -18.85
N LEU A 132 12.30 9.33 -20.15
CA LEU A 132 12.47 8.23 -21.09
C LEU A 132 13.98 8.03 -21.31
N PRO A 133 14.51 6.80 -21.23
CA PRO A 133 15.88 6.53 -21.58
C PRO A 133 16.08 6.89 -23.06
N THR A 134 16.86 7.93 -23.32
CA THR A 134 17.23 8.37 -24.66
C THR A 134 18.36 7.49 -25.19
N ASN A 135 18.07 6.21 -25.43
CA ASN A 135 18.96 5.32 -26.18
C ASN A 135 18.19 4.83 -27.41
N ASP A 136 18.67 5.22 -28.60
CA ASP A 136 18.59 4.47 -29.88
C ASP A 136 18.35 5.31 -31.15
N VAL A 137 18.15 6.63 -31.08
CA VAL A 137 18.01 7.43 -32.32
C VAL A 137 19.35 7.96 -32.86
N LYS A 138 20.43 7.98 -32.06
CA LYS A 138 21.74 8.50 -32.49
C LYS A 138 22.58 7.53 -33.34
N ARG A 139 22.19 6.26 -33.48
CA ARG A 139 23.03 5.25 -34.16
C ARG A 139 22.87 5.22 -35.69
N ASN A 140 21.83 5.83 -36.25
CA ASN A 140 21.55 5.78 -37.69
C ASN A 140 22.02 7.02 -38.48
N SER A 141 22.50 8.08 -37.83
CA SER A 141 22.95 9.29 -38.52
C SER A 141 24.46 9.32 -38.83
N GLU A 142 25.25 8.41 -38.25
CA GLU A 142 26.70 8.35 -38.50
C GLU A 142 27.07 7.58 -39.79
N ASP A 143 26.19 6.70 -40.29
CA ASP A 143 26.44 5.92 -41.51
C ASP A 143 26.10 6.66 -42.83
N LEU A 144 25.39 7.80 -42.78
CA LEU A 144 25.06 8.58 -43.99
C LEU A 144 26.04 9.73 -44.29
N GLY A 145 27.05 9.95 -43.45
CA GLY A 145 27.90 11.16 -43.50
C GLY A 145 29.19 11.07 -44.32
N GLN A 146 29.52 9.92 -44.94
CA GLN A 146 30.82 9.75 -45.64
C GLN A 146 30.75 9.67 -47.18
N GLY A 147 29.57 9.78 -47.79
CA GLY A 147 29.42 9.82 -49.25
C GLY A 147 28.91 11.17 -49.71
N VAL A 148 29.60 11.78 -50.68
CA VAL A 148 29.21 13.01 -51.41
C VAL A 148 29.76 14.32 -50.83
N ARG A 149 31.08 14.48 -51.01
CA ARG A 149 31.63 15.74 -51.52
C ARG A 149 30.94 16.06 -52.86
N LEU A 150 30.45 17.28 -53.04
CA LEU A 150 30.67 18.12 -54.23
C LEU A 150 29.87 19.44 -54.13
N LEU A 151 30.60 20.55 -54.30
CA LEU A 151 30.20 21.84 -54.88
C LEU A 151 29.33 22.81 -54.03
N VAL A 152 30.03 23.59 -53.20
CA VAL A 152 29.83 25.05 -53.07
C VAL A 152 30.96 25.67 -53.93
N PRO A 153 30.85 26.78 -54.69
CA PRO A 153 30.12 28.03 -54.35
C PRO A 153 29.45 28.78 -55.52
N PHE A 154 28.52 29.70 -55.24
CA PHE A 154 28.53 31.07 -55.79
C PHE A 154 27.31 31.86 -55.27
N ILE A 155 27.53 32.89 -54.44
CA ILE A 155 26.66 34.07 -54.38
C ILE A 155 27.59 35.28 -54.25
N ASP A 156 27.84 35.96 -55.37
CA ASP A 156 28.25 37.36 -55.41
C ASP A 156 26.97 38.18 -55.59
N LEU A 157 26.73 39.14 -54.70
CA LEU A 157 25.84 40.27 -54.94
C LEU A 157 26.41 41.50 -54.23
N ASP A 158 27.26 42.23 -54.95
CA ASP A 158 27.45 43.68 -54.78
C ASP A 158 26.51 44.39 -55.77
N GLU A 159 25.80 45.41 -55.26
CA GLU A 159 25.01 46.49 -55.89
C GLU A 159 24.09 46.22 -57.10
#